data_AF-A0AAD8QHC9-F1
#
_entry.id   AF-A0AAD8QHC9-F1
#
_cell.length_a   1.000
_cell.length_b   1.000
_cell.length_c   1.000
_cell.angle_alpha   90.00
_cell.angle_beta   90.00
_cell.angle_gamma   90.00
#
_symmetry.space_group_name_H-M   'P 1'
#
loop_
_entity.id
_entity.type
_entity.pdbx_description
1 polymer ?
#
loop_
_entity_poly.entity_id
_entity_poly.type
_entity_poly.pdbx_seq_one_letter_code
_entity_poly.pdbx_strand_id
1 'polypeptide(L)'
;MWGAKVNSLINRGEFWRLGTSALLHGNLTHLAFNCFSLNSIGPAVELVTGPRRFLAVYFTSAVAGSLMSYFYCQSPSVGASGAIFGLVGAYAVYTWRHRKLLGHGKESLEQIARVVVLNMGMGLLSRGIDNWGHLGGLLGGVATAWFLGPDWQYQYVAKDGRVVFKDRAPIPQLLNSKRSQ
;
A
#
# COMPACT_ATOMS: atom_id res chain seq x y z
N MET A 1 19.31 -1.19 18.71
CA MET A 1 18.29 -0.69 17.75
C MET A 1 16.95 -1.40 17.99
N TRP A 2 15.93 -0.65 18.38
CA TRP A 2 14.68 -1.06 19.06
C TRP A 2 13.62 -1.68 18.12
N GLY A 3 14.05 -2.44 17.10
CA GLY A 3 13.18 -3.05 16.09
C GLY A 3 13.31 -2.51 14.68
N ALA A 4 14.30 -1.65 14.44
CA ALA A 4 14.68 -1.23 13.10
C ALA A 4 15.04 -2.45 12.23
N LYS A 5 14.82 -2.32 10.92
CA LYS A 5 15.28 -3.29 9.94
C LYS A 5 16.80 -3.21 9.92
N VAL A 6 17.46 -4.29 10.35
CA VAL A 6 18.92 -4.43 10.43
C VAL A 6 19.29 -5.81 9.91
N ASN A 7 19.98 -5.88 8.78
CA ASN A 7 20.21 -7.12 8.05
C ASN A 7 20.92 -8.18 8.90
N SER A 8 21.97 -7.80 9.64
CA SER A 8 22.74 -8.72 10.46
C SER A 8 21.94 -9.37 11.60
N LEU A 9 20.92 -8.69 12.13
CA LEU A 9 20.04 -9.21 13.17
C LEU A 9 18.91 -10.06 12.58
N ILE A 10 18.39 -9.67 11.41
CA ILE A 10 17.44 -10.49 10.65
C ILE A 10 18.07 -11.85 10.29
N ASN A 11 19.35 -11.86 9.86
CA ASN A 11 20.11 -13.08 9.57
C ASN A 11 20.27 -13.99 10.80
N ARG A 12 20.14 -13.45 12.01
CA ARG A 12 20.18 -14.20 13.28
C ARG A 12 18.80 -14.66 13.75
N GLY A 13 17.76 -14.50 12.92
CA GLY A 13 16.40 -14.97 13.20
C GLY A 13 15.44 -13.90 13.74
N GLU A 14 15.85 -12.63 13.83
CA GLU A 14 14.98 -11.54 14.30
C GLU A 14 14.02 -11.04 13.21
N PHE A 15 13.25 -11.95 12.60
CA PHE A 15 12.35 -11.66 11.47
C PHE A 15 11.24 -10.66 11.79
N TRP A 16 10.87 -10.52 13.06
CA TRP A 16 9.91 -9.52 13.54
C TRP A 16 10.31 -8.09 13.15
N ARG A 17 11.61 -7.83 12.93
CA ARG A 17 12.14 -6.54 12.43
C ARG A 17 11.62 -6.14 11.05
N LEU A 18 11.16 -7.09 10.24
CA LEU A 18 10.54 -6.82 8.94
C LEU A 18 9.17 -6.12 9.09
N GLY A 19 8.50 -6.32 10.23
CA GLY A 19 7.24 -5.65 10.54
C GLY A 19 7.43 -4.43 11.44
N THR A 20 8.20 -4.55 12.53
CA THR A 20 8.32 -3.49 13.54
C THR A 20 9.05 -2.24 13.06
N SER A 21 9.89 -2.37 12.02
CA SER A 21 10.60 -1.23 11.40
C SER A 21 9.64 -0.12 10.95
N ALA A 22 8.43 -0.50 10.51
CA ALA A 22 7.41 0.44 10.03
C ALA A 22 6.80 1.29 11.14
N LEU A 23 6.91 0.88 12.41
CA LEU A 23 6.38 1.61 13.57
C LEU A 23 7.38 2.64 14.13
N LEU A 24 8.67 2.49 13.78
CA LEU A 24 9.74 3.33 14.29
C LEU A 24 10.00 4.51 13.35
N HIS A 25 10.46 5.62 13.92
CA HIS A 25 10.83 6.81 13.16
C HIS A 25 12.15 7.37 13.68
N GLY A 26 13.01 7.81 12.76
CA GLY A 26 14.36 8.28 13.11
C GLY A 26 14.41 9.64 13.82
N ASN A 27 13.39 10.47 13.64
CA ASN A 27 13.24 11.77 14.31
C ASN A 27 11.79 12.28 14.18
N LEU A 28 11.48 13.39 14.87
CA LEU A 28 10.14 13.97 14.90
C LEU A 28 9.67 14.48 13.53
N THR A 29 10.57 15.08 12.74
CA THR A 29 10.26 15.56 11.39
C THR A 29 9.87 14.39 10.48
N HIS A 30 10.60 13.28 10.53
CA HIS A 30 10.31 12.07 9.79
C HIS A 30 8.95 11.48 10.20
N LEU A 31 8.62 11.46 11.50
CA LEU A 31 7.29 11.07 11.97
C LEU A 31 6.19 11.99 11.44
N ALA A 32 6.37 13.31 11.54
CA ALA A 32 5.40 14.30 11.09
C ALA A 32 5.09 14.16 9.60
N PHE A 33 6.11 13.97 8.75
CA PHE A 33 5.92 13.73 7.33
C PHE A 33 5.16 12.43 7.05
N ASN A 34 5.46 11.32 7.75
CA ASN A 34 4.71 10.08 7.58
C ASN A 34 3.25 10.23 8.02
N CYS A 35 2.97 10.92 9.13
CA CYS A 35 1.61 11.21 9.58
C CYS A 35 0.85 12.05 8.55
N PHE A 36 1.49 13.10 8.03
CA PHE A 36 0.91 13.94 6.98
C PHE A 36 0.61 13.14 5.70
N SER A 37 1.57 12.34 5.22
CA SER A 37 1.39 11.51 4.03
C SER A 37 0.30 10.46 4.24
N LEU A 38 0.28 9.80 5.41
CA LEU A 38 -0.75 8.81 5.75
C LEU A 38 -2.14 9.47 5.81
N ASN A 39 -2.26 10.66 6.41
CA ASN A 39 -3.52 11.39 6.45
C ASN A 39 -3.97 11.86 5.06
N SER A 40 -3.03 12.07 4.14
CA SER A 40 -3.34 12.51 2.77
C SER A 40 -3.91 11.40 1.89
N ILE A 41 -3.38 10.16 1.99
CA ILE A 41 -3.82 9.03 1.15
C ILE A 41 -4.75 8.06 1.89
N GLY A 42 -4.58 7.92 3.20
CA GLY A 42 -5.22 6.90 4.02
C GLY A 42 -6.74 6.95 3.99
N PRO A 43 -7.37 8.11 4.29
CA PRO A 43 -8.82 8.26 4.25
C PRO A 43 -9.43 7.92 2.88
N ALA A 44 -8.76 8.29 1.78
CA ALA A 44 -9.22 7.98 0.44
C ALA A 44 -9.19 6.46 0.16
N VAL A 45 -8.11 5.78 0.55
CA VAL A 45 -7.99 4.32 0.38
C VAL A 45 -8.97 3.57 1.28
N GLU A 46 -9.12 4.00 2.53
CA GLU A 46 -10.09 3.40 3.45
C GLU A 46 -11.52 3.60 2.98
N LEU A 47 -11.89 4.77 2.46
CA LEU A 47 -13.21 5.04 1.91
C LEU A 47 -13.57 4.08 0.77
N VAL A 48 -12.63 3.83 -0.15
CA VAL A 48 -12.92 3.01 -1.34
C VAL A 48 -12.74 1.51 -1.10
N THR A 49 -11.90 1.10 -0.15
CA THR A 49 -11.62 -0.32 0.11
C THR A 49 -12.24 -0.88 1.38
N GLY A 50 -12.59 -0.02 2.34
CA GLY A 50 -12.99 -0.37 3.70
C GLY A 50 -11.80 -0.72 4.62
N PRO A 51 -12.01 -0.69 5.94
CA PRO A 51 -10.95 -0.78 6.94
C PRO A 51 -10.15 -2.09 6.88
N ARG A 52 -10.81 -3.22 6.61
CA ARG A 52 -10.13 -4.53 6.57
C ARG A 52 -9.11 -4.64 5.44
N ARG A 53 -9.46 -4.14 4.26
CA ARG A 53 -8.58 -4.15 3.08
C ARG A 53 -7.50 -3.10 3.19
N PHE A 54 -7.83 -1.94 3.74
CA PHE A 54 -6.86 -0.91 4.10
C PHE A 54 -5.74 -1.48 5.00
N LEU A 55 -6.11 -2.12 6.11
CA LEU A 55 -5.13 -2.71 7.03
C LEU A 55 -4.33 -3.83 6.37
N ALA A 56 -4.97 -4.69 5.58
CA ALA A 56 -4.28 -5.74 4.83
C ALA A 56 -3.20 -5.15 3.91
N VAL A 57 -3.55 -4.16 3.09
CA VAL A 57 -2.60 -3.45 2.21
C VAL A 57 -1.49 -2.80 3.03
N TYR A 58 -1.82 -2.11 4.11
CA TYR A 58 -0.83 -1.39 4.92
C TYR A 58 0.23 -2.34 5.48
N PHE A 59 -0.19 -3.43 6.14
CA PHE A 59 0.74 -4.35 6.78
C PHE A 59 1.52 -5.21 5.78
N THR A 60 0.89 -5.69 4.70
CA THR A 60 1.62 -6.46 3.68
C THR A 60 2.65 -5.59 2.97
N SER A 61 2.33 -4.32 2.71
CA SER A 61 3.25 -3.36 2.11
C SER A 61 4.41 -3.00 3.03
N ALA A 62 4.15 -2.86 4.34
CA ALA A 62 5.21 -2.65 5.34
C ALA A 62 6.25 -3.79 5.31
N VAL A 63 5.78 -5.03 5.29
CA VAL A 63 6.65 -6.22 5.24
C VAL A 63 7.33 -6.35 3.88
N ALA A 64 6.62 -6.16 2.78
CA ALA A 64 7.17 -6.22 1.43
C ALA A 64 8.27 -5.16 1.20
N GLY A 65 8.04 -3.94 1.70
CA GLY A 65 9.05 -2.87 1.71
C GLY A 65 10.28 -3.27 2.50
N SER A 66 10.12 -3.72 3.74
CA SER A 66 11.25 -4.17 4.57
C SER A 66 12.01 -5.35 3.97
N LEU A 67 11.31 -6.28 3.30
CA LEU A 67 11.92 -7.40 2.59
C LEU A 67 12.73 -6.95 1.38
N MET A 68 12.18 -6.08 0.52
CA MET A 68 12.93 -5.56 -0.63
C MET A 68 14.14 -4.73 -0.16
N SER A 69 13.96 -3.88 0.86
CA SER A 69 15.07 -3.20 1.52
C SER A 69 16.10 -4.18 2.06
N TYR A 70 15.70 -5.31 2.65
CA TYR A 70 16.64 -6.32 3.17
C TYR A 70 17.59 -6.86 2.10
N PHE A 71 17.08 -7.14 0.91
CA PHE A 71 17.91 -7.64 -0.18
C PHE A 71 18.81 -6.57 -0.82
N TYR A 72 18.32 -5.33 -0.95
CA TYR A 72 18.96 -4.32 -1.80
C TYR A 72 19.53 -3.10 -1.06
N CYS A 73 19.28 -2.95 0.24
CA CYS A 73 19.80 -1.87 1.07
C CYS A 73 20.44 -2.45 2.34
N GLN A 74 21.74 -2.22 2.55
CA GLN A 74 22.43 -2.74 3.75
C GLN A 74 22.27 -1.83 4.98
N SER A 75 21.93 -0.56 4.75
CA SER A 75 21.73 0.42 5.82
C SER A 75 20.52 0.07 6.70
N PRO A 76 20.58 0.35 8.01
CA PRO A 76 19.41 0.28 8.87
C PRO A 76 18.27 1.16 8.37
N SER A 77 17.03 0.69 8.50
CA SER A 77 15.84 1.38 7.99
C SER A 77 14.68 1.34 8.99
N VAL A 78 13.93 2.44 9.04
CA VAL A 78 12.73 2.64 9.88
C VAL A 78 11.75 3.54 9.13
N GLY A 79 10.46 3.43 9.45
CA GLY A 79 9.43 4.37 9.01
C GLY A 79 8.26 3.71 8.29
N ALA A 80 7.08 4.33 8.43
CA ALA A 80 5.83 3.88 7.82
C ALA A 80 5.78 4.07 6.29
N SER A 81 6.74 4.78 5.70
CA SER A 81 6.69 5.24 4.31
C SER A 81 6.54 4.11 3.28
N GLY A 82 7.15 2.94 3.49
CA GLY A 82 6.90 1.77 2.63
C GLY A 82 5.42 1.33 2.61
N ALA A 83 4.77 1.33 3.78
CA ALA A 83 3.34 1.03 3.87
C ALA A 83 2.48 2.09 3.17
N ILE A 84 2.85 3.36 3.31
CA ILE A 84 2.17 4.49 2.65
C ILE A 84 2.30 4.40 1.13
N PHE A 85 3.48 4.07 0.60
CA PHE A 85 3.65 3.77 -0.83
C PHE A 85 2.77 2.61 -1.29
N GLY A 86 2.58 1.61 -0.44
CA GLY A 86 1.62 0.54 -0.66
C GLY A 86 0.17 1.02 -0.79
N LEU A 87 -0.26 1.96 0.05
CA LEU A 87 -1.58 2.59 -0.05
C LEU A 87 -1.72 3.38 -1.36
N VAL A 88 -0.67 4.09 -1.80
CA VAL A 88 -0.65 4.75 -3.11
C VAL A 88 -0.80 3.74 -4.24
N GLY A 89 -0.10 2.61 -4.17
CA GLY A 89 -0.24 1.50 -5.11
C GLY A 89 -1.65 0.90 -5.14
N ALA A 90 -2.26 0.72 -3.98
CA ALA A 90 -3.63 0.23 -3.86
C ALA A 90 -4.65 1.22 -4.46
N TYR A 91 -4.45 2.52 -4.23
CA TYR A 91 -5.28 3.56 -4.82
C TYR A 91 -5.13 3.60 -6.35
N ALA A 92 -3.92 3.38 -6.87
CA ALA A 92 -3.69 3.26 -8.31
C ALA A 92 -4.46 2.07 -8.91
N VAL A 93 -4.43 0.90 -8.27
CA VAL A 93 -5.20 -0.28 -8.71
C VAL A 93 -6.70 0.01 -8.71
N TYR A 94 -7.23 0.60 -7.64
CA TYR A 94 -8.63 1.00 -7.56
C TYR A 94 -9.00 1.96 -8.69
N THR A 95 -8.22 3.02 -8.87
CA THR A 95 -8.46 4.04 -9.89
C THR A 95 -8.40 3.42 -11.28
N TRP A 96 -7.44 2.55 -11.55
CA TRP A 96 -7.33 1.84 -12.82
C TRP A 96 -8.59 1.01 -13.13
N ARG A 97 -9.08 0.23 -12.16
CA ARG A 97 -10.28 -0.60 -12.33
C ARG A 97 -11.53 0.22 -12.61
N HIS A 98 -11.68 1.32 -11.87
CA HIS A 98 -12.91 2.11 -11.88
C HIS A 98 -12.80 3.40 -12.71
N ARG A 99 -11.73 3.59 -13.49
CA ARG A 99 -11.45 4.83 -14.24
C ARG A 99 -12.59 5.33 -15.13
N LYS A 100 -13.39 4.40 -15.67
CA LYS A 100 -14.56 4.72 -16.51
C LYS A 100 -15.74 5.26 -15.69
N LEU A 101 -15.84 4.87 -14.41
CA LEU A 101 -16.88 5.31 -13.48
C LEU A 101 -16.51 6.65 -12.81
N LEU A 102 -15.22 6.88 -12.59
CA LEU A 102 -14.70 8.05 -11.85
C LEU A 102 -14.70 9.35 -12.66
N GLY A 103 -14.93 9.33 -13.98
CA GLY A 103 -14.90 10.51 -14.85
C GLY A 103 -13.52 11.16 -15.06
N HIS A 104 -12.60 11.01 -14.11
CA HIS A 104 -11.28 11.66 -14.06
C HIS A 104 -10.15 10.64 -13.77
N GLY A 105 -10.37 9.38 -14.14
CA GLY A 105 -9.48 8.28 -13.74
C GLY A 105 -8.09 8.35 -14.39
N LYS A 106 -7.97 8.92 -15.60
CA LYS A 106 -6.67 9.07 -16.27
C LYS A 106 -5.81 10.13 -15.57
N GLU A 107 -6.41 11.29 -15.31
CA GLU A 107 -5.78 12.42 -14.63
C GLU A 107 -5.34 12.02 -13.22
N SER A 108 -6.18 11.27 -12.51
CA SER A 108 -5.85 10.72 -11.18
C SER A 108 -4.64 9.77 -11.23
N LEU A 109 -4.57 8.89 -12.23
CA LEU A 109 -3.42 8.00 -12.41
C LEU A 109 -2.13 8.75 -12.76
N GLU A 110 -2.22 9.80 -13.59
CA GLU A 110 -1.07 10.66 -13.90
C GLU A 110 -0.57 11.42 -12.67
N GLN A 111 -1.48 11.92 -11.83
CA GLN A 111 -1.12 12.55 -10.56
C GLN A 111 -0.44 11.57 -9.62
N ILE A 112 -0.99 10.35 -9.47
CA ILE A 112 -0.35 9.28 -8.69
C ILE A 112 1.05 8.98 -9.22
N ALA A 113 1.20 8.82 -10.53
CA ALA A 113 2.49 8.55 -11.16
C ALA A 113 3.50 9.68 -10.89
N ARG A 114 3.09 10.95 -11.01
CA ARG A 114 3.95 12.09 -10.66
C ARG A 114 4.37 12.06 -9.20
N VAL A 115 3.45 11.81 -8.28
CA VAL A 115 3.76 11.74 -6.85
C VAL A 115 4.79 10.64 -6.58
N VAL A 116 4.61 9.44 -7.16
CA VAL A 116 5.56 8.33 -7.02
C VAL A 116 6.93 8.72 -7.58
N VAL A 117 6.99 9.21 -8.82
CA VAL A 117 8.25 9.60 -9.47
C VAL A 117 8.98 10.68 -8.69
N LEU A 118 8.28 11.72 -8.24
CA LEU A 118 8.89 12.81 -7.47
C LEU A 118 9.43 12.32 -6.12
N ASN A 119 8.67 11.53 -5.36
CA ASN A 119 9.15 11.01 -4.07
C ASN A 119 10.33 10.05 -4.25
N MET A 120 10.28 9.16 -5.24
CA MET A 120 11.37 8.24 -5.56
C MET A 120 12.62 8.99 -6.02
N GLY A 121 12.44 10.03 -6.86
CA GLY A 121 13.51 10.90 -7.31
C GLY A 121 14.18 11.68 -6.17
N MET A 122 13.39 12.25 -5.26
CA MET A 122 13.91 12.88 -4.04
C MET A 122 14.70 11.89 -3.17
N GLY A 123 14.26 10.64 -3.10
CA GLY A 123 14.97 9.59 -2.38
C GLY A 123 16.33 9.22 -2.97
N LEU A 124 16.54 9.39 -4.28
CA LEU A 124 17.86 9.20 -4.90
C LEU A 124 18.86 10.29 -4.48
N LEU A 125 18.37 11.47 -4.11
CA LEU A 125 19.18 12.61 -3.71
C LEU A 125 19.46 12.66 -2.19
N SER A 126 18.77 11.82 -1.40
CA SER A 126 18.85 11.82 0.05
C SER A 126 19.42 10.51 0.60
N ARG A 127 20.57 10.60 1.28
CA ARG A 127 21.22 9.43 1.92
C ARG A 127 20.41 8.81 3.06
N GLY A 128 19.36 9.48 3.53
CA GLY A 128 18.48 9.00 4.61
C GLY A 128 17.21 8.30 4.12
N ILE A 129 17.01 8.16 2.80
CA ILE A 129 15.78 7.60 2.23
C ILE A 129 16.06 6.20 1.64
N ASP A 130 15.23 5.25 2.04
CA ASP A 130 15.29 3.86 1.58
C ASP A 130 14.33 3.63 0.40
N ASN A 131 14.82 3.92 -0.80
CA ASN A 131 14.05 3.76 -2.04
C ASN A 131 13.65 2.31 -2.33
N TRP A 132 14.45 1.33 -1.89
CA TRP A 132 14.09 -0.08 -2.02
C TRP A 132 12.92 -0.45 -1.11
N GLY A 133 12.88 0.15 0.09
CA GLY A 133 11.72 0.09 0.97
C GLY A 133 10.44 0.67 0.35
N HIS A 134 10.54 1.83 -0.31
CA HIS A 134 9.40 2.45 -1.01
C HIS A 134 8.92 1.62 -2.19
N LEU A 135 9.83 1.14 -3.04
CA LEU A 135 9.48 0.31 -4.19
C LEU A 135 8.84 -1.02 -3.76
N GLY A 136 9.41 -1.69 -2.76
CA GLY A 136 8.86 -2.94 -2.24
C GLY A 136 7.48 -2.75 -1.63
N GLY A 137 7.28 -1.63 -0.91
CA GLY A 137 5.98 -1.25 -0.38
C GLY A 137 4.95 -0.99 -1.47
N LEU A 138 5.30 -0.20 -2.50
CA LEU A 138 4.45 0.08 -3.65
C LEU A 138 4.01 -1.21 -4.36
N LEU A 139 4.95 -2.09 -4.68
CA LEU A 139 4.67 -3.36 -5.36
C LEU A 139 3.84 -4.30 -4.47
N GLY A 140 4.14 -4.37 -3.18
CA GLY A 140 3.36 -5.15 -2.21
C GLY A 140 1.91 -4.67 -2.11
N GLY A 141 1.71 -3.35 -2.11
CA GLY A 141 0.37 -2.74 -2.08
C GLY A 141 -0.40 -2.96 -3.38
N VAL A 142 0.24 -2.80 -4.54
CA VAL A 142 -0.35 -3.12 -5.84
C VAL A 142 -0.78 -4.59 -5.90
N ALA A 143 0.10 -5.52 -5.52
CA ALA A 143 -0.22 -6.94 -5.52
C ALA A 143 -1.38 -7.25 -4.58
N THR A 144 -1.34 -6.73 -3.35
CA THR A 144 -2.40 -6.95 -2.35
C THR A 144 -3.74 -6.40 -2.83
N ALA A 145 -3.76 -5.18 -3.37
CA ALA A 145 -4.97 -4.58 -3.92
C ALA A 145 -5.46 -5.28 -5.19
N TRP A 146 -4.57 -5.85 -5.99
CA TRP A 146 -4.96 -6.64 -7.15
C TRP A 146 -5.77 -7.88 -6.74
N PHE A 147 -5.40 -8.56 -5.66
CA PHE A 147 -6.09 -9.79 -5.24
C PHE A 147 -7.25 -9.55 -4.26
N LEU A 148 -7.13 -8.54 -3.40
CA LEU A 148 -8.10 -8.25 -2.33
C LEU A 148 -8.91 -6.98 -2.54
N GLY A 149 -8.41 -6.04 -3.34
CA GLY A 149 -9.06 -4.75 -3.55
C GLY A 149 -10.41 -4.89 -4.26
N PRO A 150 -11.32 -3.93 -4.06
CA PRO A 150 -12.64 -3.96 -4.67
C PRO A 150 -12.56 -4.05 -6.19
N ASP A 151 -13.50 -4.79 -6.76
CA ASP A 151 -13.81 -4.79 -8.19
C ASP A 151 -15.31 -4.62 -8.34
N TRP A 152 -15.77 -3.37 -8.32
CA TRP A 152 -17.19 -3.06 -8.34
C TRP A 152 -17.72 -3.16 -9.76
N GLN A 153 -18.64 -4.11 -9.95
CA GLN A 153 -19.33 -4.31 -11.21
C GLN A 153 -20.80 -3.93 -11.04
N TYR A 154 -21.33 -3.19 -12.02
CA TYR A 154 -22.74 -2.88 -12.09
C TYR A 154 -23.56 -4.17 -12.12
N GLN A 155 -24.63 -4.24 -11.33
CA GLN A 155 -25.52 -5.39 -11.29
C GLN A 155 -26.90 -5.07 -11.87
N TYR A 156 -27.62 -4.11 -11.27
CA TYR A 156 -28.95 -3.67 -11.72
C TYR A 156 -29.35 -2.34 -11.03
N VAL A 157 -30.46 -1.75 -11.47
CA VAL A 157 -31.15 -0.64 -10.77
C VAL A 157 -32.28 -1.23 -9.93
N ALA A 158 -32.27 -0.98 -8.62
CA ALA A 158 -33.32 -1.40 -7.71
C ALA A 158 -34.64 -0.65 -7.97
N LYS A 159 -35.77 -1.17 -7.47
CA LYS A 159 -37.10 -0.58 -7.68
C LYS A 159 -37.21 0.87 -7.17
N ASP A 160 -36.36 1.26 -6.24
CA ASP A 160 -36.28 2.62 -5.69
C ASP A 160 -35.28 3.53 -6.43
N GLY A 161 -34.74 3.08 -7.58
CA GLY A 161 -33.81 3.86 -8.39
C GLY A 161 -32.34 3.74 -7.98
N ARG A 162 -32.01 3.02 -6.89
CA ARG A 162 -30.60 2.84 -6.48
C ARG A 162 -29.84 1.92 -7.43
N VAL A 163 -28.67 2.34 -7.87
CA VAL A 163 -27.75 1.47 -8.63
C VAL A 163 -27.05 0.50 -7.68
N VAL A 164 -27.19 -0.79 -7.93
CA VAL A 164 -26.58 -1.84 -7.12
C VAL A 164 -25.28 -2.30 -7.79
N PHE A 165 -24.19 -2.25 -7.03
CA PHE A 165 -22.90 -2.80 -7.41
C PHE A 165 -22.61 -4.08 -6.62
N LYS A 166 -21.97 -5.04 -7.28
CA LYS A 166 -21.44 -6.24 -6.64
C LYS A 166 -19.92 -6.18 -6.64
N ASP A 167 -19.33 -6.40 -5.48
CA ASP A 167 -17.89 -6.56 -5.36
C ASP A 167 -17.46 -7.94 -5.85
N ARG A 168 -16.57 -7.96 -6.83
CA ARG A 168 -16.04 -9.16 -7.46
C ARG A 168 -14.54 -9.39 -7.21
N ALA A 169 -14.02 -8.89 -6.09
CA ALA A 169 -12.63 -9.13 -5.69
C ALA A 169 -12.21 -10.62 -5.84
N PRO A 170 -11.03 -10.92 -6.43
CA PRO A 170 -10.63 -12.29 -6.79
C PRO A 170 -10.58 -13.31 -5.63
N ILE A 171 -9.91 -12.98 -4.52
CA ILE A 171 -9.70 -13.96 -3.42
C ILE A 171 -11.00 -14.39 -2.74
N PRO A 172 -11.93 -13.48 -2.34
CA PRO A 172 -13.21 -13.89 -1.75
C PRO A 172 -14.00 -14.87 -2.63
N GLN A 173 -13.89 -14.76 -3.96
CA GLN A 173 -14.54 -15.69 -4.88
C GLN A 173 -13.90 -17.07 -4.85
N LEU A 174 -12.57 -17.15 -4.89
CA LEU A 174 -11.82 -18.41 -4.84
C LEU A 174 -12.03 -19.17 -3.52
N LEU A 175 -12.21 -18.47 -2.42
CA LEU A 175 -12.47 -19.09 -1.12
C LEU A 175 -13.92 -19.59 -0.99
N ASN A 176 -14.87 -18.88 -1.60
CA ASN A 176 -16.28 -19.27 -1.55
C ASN A 176 -16.62 -20.41 -2.52
N SER A 177 -15.97 -20.51 -3.68
CA SER A 177 -16.19 -21.61 -4.63
C SER A 177 -15.81 -22.98 -4.07
N LYS A 178 -14.85 -23.03 -3.13
CA LYS A 178 -14.41 -24.25 -2.43
C LYS A 178 -15.36 -24.70 -1.31
N ARG A 179 -16.30 -23.85 -0.87
CA ARG A 179 -17.27 -24.19 0.19
C ARG A 179 -18.60 -24.72 -0.33
N SER A 180 -18.82 -24.64 -1.65
CA SER A 180 -20.03 -25.10 -2.33
C SER A 180 -19.85 -26.46 -3.03
N GLN A 181 -18.73 -27.15 -2.78
CA GLN A 181 -18.43 -28.53 -3.17
C GLN A 181 -18.32 -29.38 -1.91
#